data_AF-B4HQQ9-F1
#
_entry.id   AF-B4HQQ9-F1
#
_cell.length_a   1.000
_cell.length_b   1.000
_cell.length_c   1.000
_cell.angle_alpha   90.00
_cell.angle_beta   90.00
_cell.angle_gamma   90.00
#
_symmetry.space_group_name_H-M   'P 1'
#
loop_
_entity.id
_entity.type
_entity.pdbx_description
1 polymer ?
#
loop_
_entity_poly.entity_id
_entity_poly.type
_entity_poly.pdbx_seq_one_letter_code
_entity_poly.pdbx_strand_id
1 'polypeptide(L)'
;MFSRDGDFGNMYRMFVSHFINAVEHKANVEVTEAGVEQPLETGFLKGLFSRSKKFEADHPFVFAIKYKDSIAFIGHIANYAYV
;
A
#
# COMPACT_ATOMS: atom_id res chain seq x y z
N MET A 1 -1.94 6.61 24.77
CA MET A 1 -3.14 6.47 23.92
C MET A 1 -3.87 5.15 24.17
N PHE A 2 -3.19 3.99 24.09
CA PHE A 2 -3.77 2.65 24.32
C PHE A 2 -3.59 2.10 25.77
N SER A 3 -3.08 2.92 26.69
CA SER A 3 -2.95 2.59 28.12
C SER A 3 -4.01 3.33 28.92
N ARG A 4 -4.31 2.87 30.14
CA ARG A 4 -5.29 3.53 31.05
C ARG A 4 -4.93 4.99 31.36
N ASP A 5 -3.66 5.37 31.20
CA ASP A 5 -3.17 6.74 31.34
C ASP A 5 -3.30 7.58 30.05
N GLY A 6 -4.09 7.12 29.07
CA GLY A 6 -4.39 7.88 27.86
C GLY A 6 -5.09 9.21 28.19
N ASP A 7 -4.57 10.31 27.67
CA ASP A 7 -5.22 11.62 27.82
C ASP A 7 -6.07 11.95 26.59
N PHE A 8 -7.37 12.03 26.82
CA PHE A 8 -8.38 12.44 25.84
C PHE A 8 -9.25 13.58 26.39
N GLY A 9 -8.78 14.33 27.39
CA GLY A 9 -9.57 15.39 28.05
C GLY A 9 -10.01 16.52 27.12
N ASN A 10 -9.24 16.77 26.05
CA ASN A 10 -9.61 17.73 25.00
C ASN A 10 -10.67 17.20 24.01
N MET A 11 -10.93 15.88 23.99
CA MET A 11 -11.95 15.24 23.16
C MET A 11 -13.24 14.98 23.95
N TYR A 12 -13.12 14.54 25.20
CA TYR A 12 -14.25 14.24 26.07
C TYR A 12 -14.11 15.00 27.40
N ARG A 13 -15.10 15.84 27.73
CA ARG A 13 -15.16 16.52 29.03
C ARG A 13 -15.79 15.59 30.09
N MET A 14 -15.07 14.54 30.46
CA MET A 14 -15.53 13.56 31.46
C MET A 14 -14.48 13.34 32.55
N PHE A 15 -14.95 13.02 33.76
CA PHE A 15 -14.13 12.78 34.96
C PHE A 15 -13.58 11.35 35.05
N VAL A 16 -13.59 10.60 33.95
CA VAL A 16 -13.14 9.20 33.89
C VAL A 16 -12.00 9.12 32.87
N SER A 17 -10.94 8.37 33.18
CA SER A 17 -9.83 8.10 32.26
C SER A 17 -10.33 7.33 31.04
N HIS A 18 -10.06 7.84 29.84
CA HIS A 18 -10.40 7.19 28.57
C HIS A 18 -9.14 6.71 27.88
N PHE A 19 -9.21 5.59 27.15
CA PHE A 19 -8.10 5.10 26.35
C PHE A 19 -8.61 4.33 25.14
N ILE A 20 -7.80 4.22 24.10
CA ILE A 20 -8.16 3.40 22.94
C ILE A 20 -7.93 1.94 23.27
N ASN A 21 -8.97 1.13 23.09
CA ASN A 21 -8.91 -0.31 23.28
C ASN A 21 -8.37 -1.03 22.02
N ALA A 22 -8.89 -0.70 20.84
CA ALA A 22 -8.51 -1.33 19.59
C ALA A 22 -8.65 -0.37 18.40
N VAL A 23 -7.81 -0.56 17.39
CA VAL A 23 -7.93 0.07 16.07
C VAL A 23 -7.74 -1.03 15.04
N GLU A 24 -8.73 -1.21 14.18
CA GLU A 24 -8.72 -2.23 13.14
C GLU A 24 -8.62 -1.57 11.76
N HIS A 25 -7.74 -2.10 10.91
CA HIS A 25 -7.53 -1.61 9.55
C HIS A 25 -7.55 -2.80 8.59
N LYS A 26 -8.47 -2.76 7.61
CA LYS A 26 -8.59 -3.75 6.55
C LYS A 26 -8.30 -3.10 5.21
N ALA A 27 -7.36 -3.69 4.47
CA ALA A 27 -6.96 -3.24 3.14
C ALA A 27 -7.03 -4.40 2.14
N ASN A 28 -7.39 -4.11 0.90
CA ASN A 28 -7.38 -5.04 -0.22
C ASN A 28 -6.72 -4.36 -1.43
N VAL A 29 -5.79 -5.05 -2.08
CA VAL A 29 -5.15 -4.63 -3.32
C VAL A 29 -5.18 -5.82 -4.26
N GLU A 30 -5.85 -5.65 -5.41
CA GLU A 30 -5.90 -6.62 -6.49
C GLU A 30 -5.17 -6.04 -7.70
N VAL A 31 -4.28 -6.83 -8.30
CA VAL A 31 -3.49 -6.42 -9.46
C VAL A 31 -3.75 -7.41 -10.59
N THR A 32 -4.23 -6.90 -11.71
CA THR A 32 -4.50 -7.67 -12.93
C THR A 32 -3.81 -7.01 -14.12
N GLU A 33 -3.53 -7.79 -15.16
CA GLU A 33 -2.90 -7.28 -16.39
C GLU A 33 -3.78 -6.28 -17.14
N ALA A 34 -5.10 -6.43 -17.03
CA ALA A 34 -6.07 -5.53 -17.67
C ALA A 34 -6.16 -4.16 -16.98
N GLY A 35 -5.73 -4.05 -15.72
CA GLY A 35 -5.98 -2.87 -14.90
C GLY A 35 -7.48 -2.59 -14.77
N VAL A 36 -7.84 -1.31 -14.61
CA VAL A 36 -9.24 -0.83 -14.55
C VAL A 36 -9.73 -0.34 -15.92
N GLU A 37 -8.83 0.17 -16.77
CA GLU A 37 -9.10 0.50 -18.17
C GLU A 37 -7.93 0.04 -19.04
N GLN A 38 -8.24 -0.57 -20.19
CA GLN A 38 -7.24 -1.07 -21.13
C GLN A 38 -6.39 0.10 -21.66
N PRO A 39 -5.09 0.19 -21.32
CA PRO A 39 -4.21 1.14 -21.99
C PRO A 39 -3.95 0.55 -23.38
N LEU A 40 -4.49 1.17 -24.41
CA LEU A 40 -4.17 0.84 -25.80
C LEU A 40 -2.72 1.29 -26.09
N GLU A 41 -1.72 0.62 -25.52
CA GLU A 41 -0.32 0.90 -25.82
C GLU A 41 0.04 0.32 -27.19
N THR A 42 0.15 1.22 -28.16
CA THR A 42 0.69 0.95 -29.48
C THR A 42 2.18 0.65 -29.32
N GLY A 43 2.58 -0.59 -29.61
CA GLY A 43 3.96 -1.06 -29.50
C GLY A 43 4.91 -0.24 -30.38
N PHE A 44 5.56 0.77 -29.79
CA PHE A 44 6.61 1.51 -30.45
C PHE A 44 7.95 0.83 -30.17
N LEU A 45 8.58 0.31 -31.22
CA LEU A 45 9.94 -0.23 -31.22
C LEU A 45 10.93 0.85 -30.74
N LYS A 46 11.16 0.94 -29.42
CA LYS A 46 12.17 1.83 -28.85
C LYS A 46 13.53 1.12 -28.77
N GLY A 47 14.45 1.57 -29.61
CA GLY A 47 15.88 1.64 -29.30
C GLY A 47 16.72 0.44 -29.77
N LEU A 48 17.28 0.54 -30.97
CA LEU A 48 18.23 -0.43 -31.55
C LEU A 48 19.59 -0.49 -30.80
N PHE A 49 19.85 0.43 -29.85
CA PHE A 49 21.17 0.59 -29.21
C PHE A 49 21.15 0.82 -27.68
N SER A 50 19.99 0.67 -27.01
CA SER A 50 19.94 0.75 -25.55
C SER A 50 19.70 -0.64 -24.99
N ARG A 51 20.67 -1.20 -24.26
CA ARG A 51 20.48 -2.48 -23.54
C ARG A 51 19.39 -2.23 -22.49
N SER A 52 18.17 -2.72 -22.73
CA SER A 52 17.09 -2.61 -21.75
C SER A 52 17.54 -3.25 -20.45
N LYS A 53 17.35 -2.55 -19.34
CA LYS A 53 17.57 -3.14 -18.02
C LYS A 53 16.40 -4.09 -17.76
N LYS A 54 16.69 -5.38 -17.62
CA LYS A 54 15.69 -6.38 -17.22
C LYS A 54 15.38 -6.17 -15.74
N PHE A 55 14.10 -6.02 -15.41
CA PHE A 55 13.60 -6.07 -14.05
C PHE A 55 12.69 -7.28 -13.93
N GLU A 56 12.99 -8.15 -12.97
CA GLU A 56 12.32 -9.43 -12.77
C GLU A 56 12.02 -9.54 -11.28
N ALA A 57 10.73 -9.57 -10.93
CA ALA A 57 10.25 -9.65 -9.55
C ALA A 57 9.93 -11.12 -9.20
N ASP A 58 10.93 -11.99 -9.27
CA ASP A 58 10.84 -13.45 -9.08
C ASP A 58 11.15 -13.92 -7.64
N HIS A 59 11.35 -12.98 -6.71
CA HIS A 59 11.64 -13.22 -5.31
C HIS A 59 10.92 -12.17 -4.44
N PRO A 60 10.85 -12.36 -3.11
CA PRO A 60 10.12 -11.44 -2.23
C PRO A 60 10.48 -9.98 -2.43
N PHE A 61 9.46 -9.12 -2.53
CA PHE A 61 9.63 -7.70 -2.81
C PHE A 61 8.65 -6.84 -2.01
N VAL A 62 9.00 -5.56 -1.87
CA VAL A 62 8.15 -4.52 -1.27
C VAL A 62 7.55 -3.68 -2.38
N PHE A 63 6.29 -3.30 -2.23
CA PHE A 63 5.61 -2.37 -3.12
C PHE A 63 5.06 -1.17 -2.34
N ALA A 64 4.91 -0.04 -3.03
CA ALA A 64 4.20 1.12 -2.52
C ALA A 64 3.35 1.74 -3.65
N ILE A 65 2.09 2.02 -3.35
CA ILE A 65 1.19 2.78 -4.22
C ILE A 65 1.19 4.22 -3.71
N LYS A 66 1.76 5.13 -4.50
CA LYS A 66 1.87 6.55 -4.18
C LYS A 66 0.84 7.37 -4.94
N TYR A 67 0.22 8.33 -4.27
CA TYR A 67 -0.53 9.41 -4.91
C TYR A 67 0.07 10.76 -4.50
N LYS A 68 0.62 11.49 -5.48
CA LYS A 68 1.41 12.73 -5.26
C LYS A 68 2.55 12.48 -4.27
N ASP A 69 2.49 13.04 -3.07
CA ASP A 69 3.49 12.90 -2.01
C ASP A 69 3.06 11.96 -0.87
N SER A 70 1.90 11.32 -1.02
CA SER A 70 1.35 10.42 -0.01
C SER A 70 1.47 8.96 -0.45
N ILE A 71 1.78 8.08 0.50
CA ILE A 71 1.73 6.63 0.32
C ILE A 71 0.31 6.18 0.66
N ALA A 72 -0.42 5.69 -0.34
CA ALA A 72 -1.77 5.14 -0.16
C ALA A 72 -1.72 3.69 0.32
N PHE A 73 -0.80 2.90 -0.24
CA PHE A 73 -0.57 1.51 0.18
C PHE A 73 0.92 1.23 0.25
N ILE A 74 1.31 0.39 1.20
CA ILE A 74 2.64 -0.21 1.28
C ILE A 74 2.48 -1.66 1.69
N GLY A 75 3.26 -2.55 1.11
CA GLY A 75 3.16 -3.96 1.39
C GLY A 75 4.41 -4.73 1.00
N HIS A 76 4.47 -5.96 1.50
CA HIS A 76 5.54 -6.91 1.22
C HIS A 76 4.92 -8.21 0.71
N ILE A 77 5.36 -8.66 -0.47
CA ILE A 77 4.94 -9.91 -1.07
C ILE A 77 6.05 -10.93 -0.84
N ALA A 78 5.80 -11.86 0.09
CA ALA A 78 6.74 -12.93 0.43
C ALA A 78 6.46 -14.24 -0.32
N ASN A 79 5.22 -14.45 -0.74
CA ASN A 79 4.78 -15.63 -1.46
C ASN A 79 3.65 -15.23 -2.41
N TYR A 80 3.79 -15.59 -3.68
CA TYR A 80 2.83 -15.31 -4.76
C TYR A 80 1.96 -16.53 -5.10
N ALA A 81 2.17 -17.68 -4.44
CA ALA A 81 1.32 -18.85 -4.58
C ALA A 81 0.06 -18.66 -3.73
N TYR A 82 -1.09 -18.60 -4.41
CA TYR A 82 -2.46 -18.48 -3.88
C TYR A 82 -2.90 -17.06 -3.50
N VAL A 83 -3.35 -16.32 -4.52
CA VAL A 83 -4.54 -15.47 -4.44
C VAL A 83 -5.52 -15.97 -5.48
#